data_AF-A0A6B2C8P8-F1
#
_entry.id   AF-A0A6B2C8P8-F1
#
_cell.length_a   1.000
_cell.length_b   1.000
_cell.length_c   1.000
_cell.angle_alpha   90.00
_cell.angle_beta   90.00
_cell.angle_gamma   90.00
#
_symmetry.space_group_name_H-M   'P 1'
#
loop_
_entity.id
_entity.type
_entity.pdbx_description
1 polymer ?
#
loop_
_entity_poly.entity_id
_entity_poly.type
_entity_poly.pdbx_seq_one_letter_code
_entity_poly.pdbx_strand_id
1 'polypeptide(L)'
;MRKDLMVLAECYANSCVAEMIIDILKLNTRVRHKYVSGRDRILKEITSLYEKSRGDVNILALIDYERGVMRSFIDKNFRFEMTLFDNTLHIGVYKRSQKIIAIIFDPFVEEFLCRSINKFCDDNERKDIKRGDIENVCSRIQTRLLAEKINVLAEKLLEIIKRSIDQTD
;
A
#
# COMPACT_ATOMS: atom_id res chain seq x y z
N MET A 1 -4.18 -20.04 14.15
CA MET A 1 -2.87 -19.34 14.11
C MET A 1 -3.08 -17.90 13.66
N ARG A 2 -2.81 -16.89 14.50
CA ARG A 2 -2.72 -15.50 14.04
C ARG A 2 -1.43 -15.39 13.23
N LYS A 3 -1.52 -15.45 11.90
CA LYS A 3 -0.36 -15.20 11.03
C LYS A 3 -0.02 -13.71 11.17
N ASP A 4 1.23 -13.40 11.54
CA ASP A 4 1.69 -12.01 11.67
C ASP A 4 1.61 -11.33 10.30
N LEU A 5 0.86 -10.22 10.23
CA LEU A 5 0.74 -9.39 9.04
C LEU A 5 1.74 -8.24 9.15
N MET A 6 2.74 -8.22 8.26
CA MET A 6 3.70 -7.14 8.15
C MET A 6 3.20 -6.11 7.13
N VAL A 7 3.17 -4.84 7.50
CA VAL A 7 2.75 -3.75 6.60
C VAL A 7 3.97 -2.92 6.20
N LEU A 8 4.20 -2.77 4.91
CA LEU A 8 5.30 -2.00 4.31
C LEU A 8 4.72 -0.81 3.53
N ALA A 9 5.33 0.36 3.66
CA ALA A 9 4.94 1.55 2.90
C ALA A 9 6.17 2.16 2.21
N GLU A 10 6.01 2.57 0.95
CA GLU A 10 7.09 3.18 0.16
C GLU A 10 7.42 4.60 0.62
N CYS A 11 6.41 5.46 0.76
CA CYS A 11 6.58 6.84 1.21
C CYS A 11 5.71 7.19 2.43
N TYR A 12 5.84 8.43 2.93
CA TYR A 12 5.03 8.93 4.05
C TYR A 12 3.54 8.89 3.77
N ALA A 13 3.11 9.33 2.59
CA ALA A 13 1.69 9.32 2.23
C ALA A 13 1.15 7.88 2.15
N ASN A 14 1.92 6.92 1.61
CA ASN A 14 1.57 5.50 1.69
C ASN A 14 1.50 5.03 3.16
N SER A 15 2.43 5.46 4.01
CA SER A 15 2.45 5.10 5.44
C SER A 15 1.20 5.58 6.17
N CYS A 16 0.78 6.83 5.95
CA CYS A 16 -0.44 7.37 6.54
C CYS A 16 -1.68 6.60 6.09
N VAL A 17 -1.78 6.27 4.79
CA VAL A 17 -2.89 5.43 4.29
C VAL A 17 -2.86 4.03 4.91
N ALA A 18 -1.66 3.45 5.07
CA ALA A 18 -1.48 2.15 5.70
C ALA A 18 -1.94 2.13 7.17
N GLU A 19 -1.63 3.16 7.94
CA GLU A 19 -2.08 3.32 9.32
C GLU A 19 -3.61 3.41 9.39
N MET A 20 -4.24 4.20 8.50
CA MET A 20 -5.70 4.26 8.42
C MET A 20 -6.33 2.89 8.14
N ILE A 21 -5.72 2.09 7.26
CA ILE A 21 -6.20 0.73 6.98
C ILE A 21 -6.04 -0.18 8.20
N ILE A 22 -4.89 -0.12 8.89
CA ILE A 22 -4.64 -0.90 10.11
C ILE A 22 -5.68 -0.60 11.18
N ASP A 23 -6.00 0.68 11.39
CA ASP A 23 -6.98 1.13 12.37
C ASP A 23 -8.39 0.63 12.04
N ILE A 24 -8.81 0.78 10.78
CA ILE A 24 -10.13 0.32 10.31
C ILE A 24 -10.25 -1.20 10.44
N LEU A 25 -9.21 -1.94 10.06
CA LEU A 25 -9.18 -3.39 10.12
C LEU A 25 -8.90 -3.93 11.53
N LYS A 26 -8.64 -3.05 12.51
CA LYS A 26 -8.26 -3.40 13.89
C LYS A 26 -7.11 -4.41 13.94
N LEU A 27 -6.12 -4.22 13.07
CA LEU A 27 -4.96 -5.09 12.98
C LEU A 27 -3.97 -4.73 14.08
N ASN A 28 -3.54 -5.72 14.86
CA ASN A 28 -2.48 -5.51 15.85
C ASN A 28 -1.10 -5.60 15.20
N THR A 29 -0.78 -4.64 14.33
CA THR A 29 0.49 -4.54 13.60
C THR A 29 0.93 -3.08 13.49
N ARG A 30 2.18 -2.85 13.09
CA ARG A 30 2.72 -1.51 12.84
C ARG A 30 3.23 -1.40 11.41
N VAL A 31 3.02 -0.23 10.81
CA VAL A 31 3.61 0.09 9.50
C VAL A 31 5.12 0.19 9.66
N ARG A 32 5.86 -0.55 8.84
CA ARG A 32 7.30 -0.36 8.69
C ARG A 32 7.52 0.64 7.56
N HIS A 33 7.91 1.84 7.97
CA HIS A 33 8.41 2.89 7.10
C HIS A 33 9.78 3.33 7.62
N LYS A 34 10.77 3.54 6.74
CA LYS A 34 12.07 4.15 7.10
C LYS A 34 12.33 5.35 6.22
N TYR A 35 12.74 6.47 6.81
CA TYR A 35 13.02 7.80 6.24
C TYR A 35 13.80 7.84 4.89
N VAL A 36 14.48 6.75 4.51
CA VAL A 36 15.29 6.63 3.28
C VAL A 36 14.86 5.41 2.44
N SER A 37 13.56 5.22 2.23
CA SER A 37 12.97 4.06 1.53
C SER A 37 12.50 4.43 0.13
N GLY A 38 13.42 4.87 -0.72
CA GLY A 38 13.12 4.91 -2.16
C GLY A 38 12.76 3.51 -2.69
N ARG A 39 12.02 3.48 -3.80
CA ARG A 39 11.67 2.33 -4.66
C ARG A 39 12.52 1.06 -4.50
N ASP A 40 13.85 1.18 -4.59
CA ASP A 40 14.75 0.03 -4.63
C ASP A 40 14.80 -0.76 -3.30
N ARG A 41 14.42 -0.13 -2.18
CA ARG A 41 14.41 -0.78 -0.87
C ARG A 41 13.15 -1.59 -0.65
N ILE A 42 11.96 -1.09 -1.00
CA ILE A 42 10.72 -1.85 -0.82
C ILE A 42 10.75 -3.13 -1.67
N LEU A 43 11.34 -3.05 -2.87
CA LEU A 43 11.60 -4.22 -3.72
C LEU A 43 12.54 -5.24 -3.05
N LYS A 44 13.66 -4.76 -2.48
CA LYS A 44 14.60 -5.63 -1.75
C LYS A 44 13.95 -6.22 -0.50
N GLU A 45 13.08 -5.48 0.18
CA GLU A 45 12.42 -5.94 1.40
C GLU A 45 11.34 -6.97 1.07
N ILE A 46 10.49 -6.74 0.06
CA ILE A 46 9.53 -7.74 -0.45
C ILE A 46 10.27 -9.01 -0.89
N THR A 47 11.36 -8.87 -1.66
CA THR A 47 12.14 -10.01 -2.15
C THR A 47 12.84 -10.75 -1.00
N SER A 48 13.50 -10.02 -0.10
CA SER A 48 14.19 -10.62 1.04
C SER A 48 13.21 -11.27 2.02
N LEU A 49 12.03 -10.69 2.24
CA LEU A 49 11.02 -11.28 3.12
C LEU A 49 10.40 -12.51 2.48
N TYR A 50 10.15 -12.50 1.18
CA TYR A 50 9.77 -13.70 0.44
C TYR A 50 10.81 -14.82 0.61
N GLU A 51 12.10 -14.52 0.43
CA GLU A 51 13.18 -15.50 0.54
C GLU A 51 13.42 -16.00 1.98
N LYS A 52 13.33 -15.12 2.98
CA LYS A 52 13.68 -15.44 4.37
C LYS A 52 12.53 -16.00 5.20
N SER A 53 11.28 -15.60 4.92
CA SER A 53 10.15 -15.92 5.81
C SER A 53 9.71 -17.38 5.77
N ARG A 54 10.21 -18.20 4.81
CA ARG A 54 9.74 -19.57 4.54
C ARG A 54 8.20 -19.71 4.48
N GLY A 55 7.48 -18.59 4.29
CA GLY A 55 6.02 -18.54 4.22
C GLY A 55 5.27 -18.26 5.54
N ASP A 56 5.91 -17.93 6.66
CA ASP A 56 5.16 -17.76 7.92
C ASP A 56 4.56 -16.36 8.13
N VAL A 57 4.93 -15.40 7.28
CA VAL A 57 4.51 -13.99 7.39
C VAL A 57 3.68 -13.59 6.18
N ASN A 58 2.52 -12.96 6.43
CA ASN A 58 1.76 -12.27 5.38
C ASN A 58 2.27 -10.83 5.26
N ILE A 59 2.34 -10.32 4.04
CA ILE A 59 2.85 -8.98 3.76
C ILE A 59 1.78 -8.18 3.04
N LEU A 60 1.49 -6.98 3.55
CA LEU A 60 0.74 -5.94 2.86
C LEU A 60 1.71 -4.81 2.49
N ALA A 61 1.94 -4.60 1.20
CA ALA A 61 2.77 -3.50 0.71
C ALA A 61 1.89 -2.37 0.16
N LEU A 62 2.25 -1.12 0.42
CA LEU A 62 1.68 0.06 -0.21
C LEU A 62 2.78 0.73 -1.04
N ILE A 63 2.60 0.73 -2.36
CA ILE A 63 3.62 1.11 -3.33
C ILE A 63 3.03 2.00 -4.43
N ASP A 64 3.87 2.86 -4.99
CA ASP A 64 3.51 3.70 -6.12
C ASP A 64 3.85 3.00 -7.45
N TYR A 65 3.01 3.18 -8.45
CA TYR A 65 3.14 2.56 -9.78
C TYR A 65 3.95 3.44 -10.74
N GLU A 66 5.04 4.00 -10.21
CA GLU A 66 5.89 4.94 -10.91
C GLU A 66 6.47 4.33 -12.19
N ARG A 67 6.69 5.17 -13.21
CA ARG A 67 7.30 4.74 -14.47
C ARG A 67 8.71 4.13 -14.22
N GLY A 68 9.10 3.23 -15.13
CA GLY A 68 10.42 2.61 -15.12
C GLY A 68 10.44 1.28 -14.37
N VAL A 69 11.49 1.05 -13.59
CA VAL A 69 11.77 -0.28 -12.99
C VAL A 69 10.66 -0.74 -12.04
N MET A 70 10.02 0.17 -11.28
CA MET A 70 8.93 -0.20 -10.36
C MET A 70 7.75 -0.77 -11.12
N ARG A 71 7.27 -0.04 -12.13
CA ARG A 71 6.18 -0.49 -13.00
C ARG A 71 6.50 -1.84 -13.63
N SER A 72 7.67 -1.99 -14.25
CA SER A 72 8.09 -3.27 -14.84
C SER A 72 8.14 -4.41 -13.83
N PHE A 73 8.57 -4.15 -12.59
CA PHE A 73 8.56 -5.15 -11.52
C PHE A 73 7.14 -5.53 -11.13
N ILE A 74 6.26 -4.55 -10.92
CA ILE A 74 4.87 -4.78 -10.54
C ILE A 74 4.15 -5.58 -11.65
N ASP A 75 4.23 -5.15 -12.91
CA ASP A 75 3.66 -5.85 -14.07
C ASP A 75 4.12 -7.31 -14.13
N LYS A 76 5.42 -7.53 -13.94
CA LYS A 76 6.02 -8.86 -14.01
C LYS A 76 5.57 -9.75 -12.86
N ASN A 77 5.50 -9.23 -11.65
CA ASN A 77 5.41 -10.05 -10.43
C ASN A 77 4.05 -10.04 -9.74
N PHE A 78 3.18 -9.07 -10.00
CA PHE A 78 1.85 -8.99 -9.38
C PHE A 78 0.76 -9.26 -10.42
N ARG A 79 -0.27 -9.97 -9.99
CA ARG A 79 -1.55 -10.10 -10.70
C ARG A 79 -2.52 -9.13 -10.07
N PHE A 80 -3.11 -8.23 -10.86
CA PHE A 80 -4.13 -7.31 -10.36
C PHE A 80 -5.45 -8.07 -10.15
N GLU A 81 -5.93 -8.06 -8.91
CA GLU A 81 -7.21 -8.64 -8.52
C GLU A 81 -8.34 -7.62 -8.64
N MET A 82 -8.03 -6.34 -8.42
CA MET A 82 -9.02 -5.29 -8.39
C MET A 82 -8.41 -3.95 -8.79
N THR A 83 -9.23 -3.11 -9.41
CA THR A 83 -8.94 -1.70 -9.68
C THR A 83 -10.06 -0.85 -9.09
N LEU A 84 -9.71 0.23 -8.40
CA LEU A 84 -10.61 1.09 -7.65
C LEU A 84 -10.36 2.56 -8.00
N PHE A 85 -11.35 3.40 -7.70
CA PHE A 85 -11.26 4.87 -7.73
C PHE A 85 -10.70 5.41 -9.05
N ASP A 86 -11.40 5.15 -10.15
CA ASP A 86 -11.07 5.64 -11.50
C ASP A 86 -9.64 5.31 -11.95
N ASN A 87 -9.23 4.06 -11.67
CA ASN A 87 -7.90 3.51 -12.00
C ASN A 87 -6.72 4.19 -11.30
N THR A 88 -6.96 4.85 -10.15
CA THR A 88 -5.86 5.44 -9.36
C THR A 88 -5.31 4.47 -8.30
N LEU A 89 -5.97 3.34 -8.09
CA LEU A 89 -5.56 2.35 -7.10
C LEU A 89 -5.86 0.93 -7.59
N HIS A 90 -4.90 0.03 -7.45
CA HIS A 90 -5.05 -1.39 -7.70
C HIS A 90 -4.76 -2.20 -6.44
N ILE A 91 -5.42 -3.35 -6.31
CA ILE A 91 -5.01 -4.39 -5.37
C ILE A 91 -4.41 -5.53 -6.18
N GLY A 92 -3.15 -5.83 -5.90
CA GLY A 92 -2.39 -6.88 -6.56
C GLY A 92 -1.99 -7.98 -5.59
N VAL A 93 -1.92 -9.22 -6.09
CA VAL A 93 -1.34 -10.35 -5.35
C VAL A 93 -0.07 -10.79 -6.06
N TYR A 94 0.96 -11.10 -5.28
CA TYR A 94 2.22 -11.56 -5.82
C TYR A 94 2.04 -12.93 -6.48
N LYS A 95 2.40 -13.04 -7.76
CA LYS A 95 2.15 -14.23 -8.59
C LYS A 95 2.78 -15.50 -8.03
N ARG A 96 3.91 -15.36 -7.31
CA ARG A 96 4.65 -16.50 -6.73
C ARG A 96 4.23 -16.84 -5.30
N SER A 97 3.41 -16.01 -4.65
CA SER A 97 2.94 -16.24 -3.28
C SER A 97 1.68 -15.44 -2.98
N GLN A 98 0.59 -16.14 -2.65
CA GLN A 98 -0.66 -15.50 -2.21
C GLN A 98 -0.54 -14.75 -0.87
N LYS A 99 0.59 -14.90 -0.16
CA LYS A 99 0.88 -14.26 1.13
C LYS A 99 1.34 -12.81 1.01
N ILE A 100 1.64 -12.34 -0.20
CA ILE A 100 2.08 -10.96 -0.46
C ILE A 100 1.00 -10.26 -1.27
N ILE A 101 0.38 -9.27 -0.65
CA ILE A 101 -0.65 -8.42 -1.23
C ILE A 101 -0.08 -7.00 -1.33
N ALA A 102 -0.37 -6.31 -2.42
CA ALA A 102 0.04 -4.93 -2.62
C ALA A 102 -1.17 -4.05 -2.92
N ILE A 103 -1.23 -2.89 -2.28
CA ILE A 103 -2.02 -1.74 -2.69
C ILE A 103 -1.09 -0.88 -3.55
N ILE A 104 -1.49 -0.66 -4.79
CA ILE A 104 -0.64 -0.07 -5.83
C ILE A 104 -1.33 1.21 -6.31
N PHE A 105 -0.73 2.37 -6.02
CA PHE A 105 -1.26 3.65 -6.46
C PHE A 105 -0.77 3.99 -7.88
N ASP A 106 -1.67 4.31 -8.82
CA ASP A 106 -1.29 4.62 -10.21
C ASP A 106 -1.58 6.10 -10.56
N PRO A 107 -0.55 6.89 -10.92
CA PRO A 107 0.89 6.57 -10.88
C PRO A 107 1.52 6.71 -9.49
N PHE A 108 0.90 7.49 -8.59
CA PHE A 108 1.38 7.77 -7.23
C PHE A 108 0.19 7.98 -6.29
N VAL A 109 0.41 7.85 -4.99
CA VAL A 109 -0.63 8.10 -3.97
C VAL A 109 -1.25 9.50 -4.06
N GLU A 110 -0.50 10.51 -4.49
CA GLU A 110 -1.02 11.86 -4.66
C GLU A 110 -2.07 11.97 -5.76
N GLU A 111 -2.01 11.13 -6.80
CA GLU A 111 -3.06 11.10 -7.82
C GLU A 111 -4.38 10.57 -7.22
N PHE A 112 -4.29 9.50 -6.43
CA PHE A 112 -5.43 8.96 -5.69
C PHE A 112 -6.01 10.00 -4.73
N LEU A 113 -5.18 10.72 -3.97
CA LEU A 113 -5.62 11.77 -3.05
C LEU A 113 -6.27 12.93 -3.80
N CYS A 114 -5.70 13.37 -4.93
CA CYS A 114 -6.28 14.44 -5.73
C CYS A 114 -7.66 14.05 -6.26
N ARG A 115 -7.81 12.87 -6.87
CA ARG A 115 -9.10 12.45 -7.44
C ARG A 115 -10.14 12.09 -6.40
N SER A 116 -9.72 11.57 -5.25
CA SER A 116 -10.64 11.09 -4.23
C SER A 116 -11.13 12.18 -3.29
N ILE A 117 -10.27 13.15 -2.96
CA ILE A 117 -10.54 14.15 -1.92
C ILE A 117 -10.11 15.58 -2.30
N ASN A 118 -9.71 15.82 -3.56
CA ASN A 118 -9.26 17.11 -4.05
C ASN A 118 -8.13 17.73 -3.21
N LYS A 119 -7.12 16.91 -2.88
CA LYS A 119 -5.91 17.31 -2.17
C LYS A 119 -4.66 16.93 -2.96
N PHE A 120 -3.65 17.79 -2.96
CA PHE A 120 -2.37 17.55 -3.63
C PHE A 120 -2.49 17.39 -5.14
N CYS A 121 -3.33 18.24 -5.72
CA CYS A 121 -3.62 18.24 -7.15
C CYS A 121 -2.57 18.98 -7.96
N ASP A 122 -1.86 19.93 -7.34
CA ASP A 122 -0.77 20.66 -7.99
C ASP A 122 0.62 20.19 -7.53
N ASP A 123 1.64 20.52 -8.35
CA ASP A 123 3.01 20.07 -8.16
C ASP A 123 3.68 20.64 -6.91
N ASN A 124 3.24 21.80 -6.41
CA ASN A 124 3.82 22.40 -5.21
C ASN A 124 3.30 21.66 -3.98
N GLU A 125 2.00 21.42 -3.91
CA GLU A 125 1.40 20.59 -2.87
C GLU A 125 2.02 19.18 -2.85
N ARG A 126 2.24 18.57 -4.02
CA ARG A 126 2.90 17.25 -4.14
C ARG A 126 4.34 17.27 -3.62
N LYS A 127 5.11 18.34 -3.88
CA LYS A 127 6.48 18.49 -3.34
C LYS A 127 6.48 18.60 -1.83
N ASP A 128 5.50 19.27 -1.25
CA ASP A 128 5.41 19.45 0.19
C ASP A 128 5.21 18.13 0.92
N ILE A 129 4.34 17.24 0.40
CA ILE A 129 4.14 15.92 1.00
C ILE A 129 5.37 15.02 0.86
N LYS A 130 6.10 15.14 -0.26
CA LYS A 130 7.31 14.36 -0.51
C LYS A 130 8.50 14.80 0.35
N ARG A 131 8.52 16.05 0.83
CA ARG A 131 9.62 16.64 1.61
C ARG A 131 9.29 16.91 3.07
N GLY A 132 8.01 16.81 3.44
CA GLY A 132 7.54 17.05 4.80
C GLY A 132 7.87 15.92 5.77
N ASP A 133 7.44 16.10 7.01
CA ASP A 133 7.45 15.08 8.05
C ASP A 133 6.13 14.30 8.07
N ILE A 134 6.17 13.04 8.51
CA ILE A 134 5.04 12.10 8.51
C ILE A 134 3.81 12.66 9.24
N GLU A 135 3.99 13.35 10.37
CA GLU A 135 2.88 13.92 11.14
C GLU A 135 2.14 15.01 10.36
N ASN A 136 2.90 15.85 9.64
CA ASN A 136 2.34 16.89 8.78
C ASN A 136 1.62 16.28 7.58
N VAL A 137 2.18 15.23 6.98
CA VAL A 137 1.54 14.51 5.88
C VAL A 137 0.22 13.88 6.34
N CYS A 138 0.24 13.11 7.42
CA CYS A 138 -0.95 12.40 7.90
C CYS A 138 -2.07 13.36 8.30
N SER A 139 -1.75 14.43 9.05
CA SER A 139 -2.75 15.41 9.47
C SER A 139 -3.42 16.14 8.31
N ARG A 140 -2.71 16.36 7.19
CA ARG A 140 -3.26 17.01 5.98
C ARG A 140 -4.17 16.09 5.16
N ILE A 141 -4.04 14.77 5.28
CA ILE A 141 -4.81 13.81 4.47
C ILE A 141 -5.97 13.16 5.24
N GLN A 142 -5.91 13.14 6.58
CA GLN A 142 -6.94 12.59 7.47
C GLN A 142 -8.26 13.38 7.40
N THR A 143 -9.01 13.16 6.32
CA THR A 143 -10.31 13.77 6.07
C THR A 143 -11.42 12.71 6.13
N ARG A 144 -12.65 13.13 6.43
CA ARG A 144 -13.82 12.24 6.40
C ARG A 144 -13.98 11.55 5.04
N LEU A 145 -13.78 12.30 3.96
CA LEU A 145 -13.86 11.78 2.60
C LEU A 145 -12.81 10.70 2.35
N LEU A 146 -11.57 10.91 2.81
CA LEU A 146 -10.53 9.88 2.68
C LEU A 146 -10.91 8.63 3.48
N ALA A 147 -11.37 8.80 4.73
CA ALA A 147 -11.79 7.69 5.58
C ALA A 147 -12.91 6.84 4.93
N GLU A 148 -13.88 7.47 4.26
CA GLU A 148 -14.91 6.76 3.48
C GLU A 148 -14.29 5.90 2.36
N LYS A 149 -13.30 6.43 1.63
CA LYS A 149 -12.59 5.68 0.57
C LYS A 149 -11.72 4.56 1.16
N ILE A 150 -11.03 4.81 2.26
CA ILE A 150 -10.20 3.80 2.93
C ILE A 150 -11.06 2.68 3.52
N ASN A 151 -12.27 2.96 4.01
CA ASN A 151 -13.21 1.92 4.42
C ASN A 151 -13.56 0.97 3.26
N VAL A 152 -13.92 1.52 2.10
CA VAL A 152 -14.19 0.71 0.89
C VAL A 152 -12.97 -0.12 0.50
N LEU A 153 -11.77 0.48 0.52
CA LEU A 153 -10.52 -0.23 0.26
C LEU A 153 -10.28 -1.36 1.27
N ALA A 154 -10.48 -1.11 2.56
CA ALA A 154 -10.28 -2.06 3.63
C ALA A 154 -11.23 -3.27 3.53
N GLU A 155 -12.50 -3.03 3.19
CA GLU A 155 -13.48 -4.10 2.91
C GLU A 155 -13.02 -4.99 1.76
N LYS A 156 -12.59 -4.39 0.64
CA LYS A 156 -12.08 -5.13 -0.52
C LYS A 156 -10.78 -5.86 -0.25
N LEU A 157 -9.91 -5.26 0.56
CA LEU A 157 -8.68 -5.90 1.00
C LEU A 157 -8.96 -7.14 1.86
N LEU A 158 -9.94 -7.07 2.78
CA LEU A 158 -10.34 -8.22 3.59
C LEU A 158 -10.88 -9.38 2.75
N GLU A 159 -11.67 -9.09 1.71
CA GLU A 159 -12.15 -10.12 0.77
C GLU A 159 -10.98 -10.89 0.14
N ILE A 160 -9.91 -10.18 -0.25
CA ILE A 160 -8.72 -10.77 -0.85
C ILE A 160 -7.89 -11.53 0.19
N ILE A 161 -7.65 -10.94 1.37
CA ILE A 161 -6.90 -11.60 2.45
C ILE A 161 -7.55 -12.92 2.85
N LYS A 162 -8.89 -12.97 2.98
CA LYS A 162 -9.60 -14.21 3.33
C LYS A 162 -9.38 -15.30 2.28
N ARG A 163 -9.54 -14.97 0.99
CA ARG A 163 -9.29 -15.90 -0.12
C ARG A 163 -7.86 -16.43 -0.13
N SER A 164 -6.88 -15.58 0.16
CA SER A 164 -5.47 -15.99 0.24
C SER A 164 -5.17 -16.91 1.42
N ILE A 165 -5.91 -16.78 2.53
CA ILE A 165 -5.73 -17.63 3.71
C ILE A 165 -6.36 -19.01 3.48
N ASP A 166 -7.58 -19.05 2.94
CA ASP A 166 -8.36 -20.29 2.74
C ASP A 166 -7.76 -21.24 1.68
N GLN A 167 -6.83 -20.76 0.85
CA GLN A 167 -6.11 -21.58 -0.14
C GLN A 167 -4.77 -22.15 0.40
N THR A 168 -4.45 -21.95 1.67
CA THR A 168 -3.20 -22.43 2.28
C THR A 168 -3.34 -23.63 3.21
N ASP A 169 -4.56 -24.16 3.36
CA ASP A 169 -4.87 -25.39 4.10
C ASP A 169 -5.17 -26.53 3.11
#